data_AF-A0A7V9EQ57-F1
#
_entry.id   AF-A0A7V9EQ57-F1
#
_cell.length_a   1.000
_cell.length_b   1.000
_cell.length_c   1.000
_cell.angle_alpha   90.00
_cell.angle_beta   90.00
_cell.angle_gamma   90.00
#
_symmetry.space_group_name_H-M   'P 1'
#
loop_
_entity.id
_entity.type
_entity.pdbx_description
1 polymer ?
#
loop_
_entity_poly.entity_id
_entity_poly.type
_entity_poly.pdbx_seq_one_letter_code
_entity_poly.pdbx_strand_id
1 'polypeptide(L)'
;MTTSIRVLNVAITETTDRLMSAEARRLGIDVSSLGAAILNGYFGDGGDSATTNFAPAQLEPDPEAPSSFADHRPPQPLADRAFLAPSDQYRRDLMVAHSFRNYPPRSLKFAQELINEALLIPEVTATRKERGVMFWPPFFRILYLRSYRTRHPGVVAAFYGEPAEFDDPKNLLRGGPKSYSRMAIESEKELAYALPFIHAAYARRYGKEMS
;
A
#
# COMPACT_ATOMS: atom_id res chain seq x y z
N MET A 1 12.31 2.00 40.26
CA MET A 1 12.17 2.42 38.84
C MET A 1 10.69 2.64 38.60
N THR A 2 10.26 3.89 38.46
CA THR A 2 8.84 4.28 38.45
C THR A 2 8.50 4.79 37.06
N THR A 3 7.70 4.05 36.30
CA THR A 3 7.29 4.40 34.93
C THR A 3 6.14 5.38 34.98
N SER A 4 6.33 6.59 34.44
CA SER A 4 5.33 7.65 34.38
C SER A 4 4.50 7.51 33.09
N ILE A 5 3.20 7.21 33.22
CA ILE A 5 2.25 7.18 32.10
C ILE A 5 1.66 8.59 31.94
N ARG A 6 1.92 9.23 30.79
CA ARG A 6 1.29 10.51 30.43
C ARG A 6 -0.04 10.23 29.73
N VAL A 7 -1.14 10.57 30.39
CA VAL A 7 -2.49 10.54 29.80
C VAL A 7 -2.65 11.78 28.92
N LEU A 8 -2.84 11.57 27.62
CA LEU A 8 -3.09 12.63 26.64
C LEU A 8 -4.60 12.93 26.63
N ASN A 9 -5.04 13.98 27.32
CA ASN A 9 -6.42 14.46 27.23
C ASN A 9 -6.65 15.12 25.86
N VAL A 10 -7.23 14.37 24.93
CA VAL A 10 -7.72 14.92 23.66
C VAL A 10 -9.08 15.56 23.93
N ALA A 11 -9.13 16.88 24.00
CA ALA A 11 -10.37 17.62 24.07
C ALA A 11 -11.10 17.53 22.71
N ILE A 12 -12.14 16.68 22.65
CA ILE A 12 -13.06 16.65 21.52
C ILE A 12 -13.95 17.89 21.67
N THR A 13 -13.84 18.83 20.74
CA THR A 13 -14.71 20.02 20.71
C THR A 13 -16.16 19.61 20.45
N GLU A 14 -17.11 20.24 21.16
CA GLU A 14 -18.56 19.95 21.06
C GLU A 14 -19.10 19.93 19.61
N THR A 15 -18.46 20.67 18.71
CA THR A 15 -18.79 20.69 17.28
C THR A 15 -18.57 19.35 16.59
N THR A 16 -17.54 18.61 16.99
CA THR A 16 -17.18 17.29 16.44
C THR A 16 -18.16 16.22 16.90
N ASP A 17 -18.64 16.34 18.14
CA ASP A 17 -19.58 15.40 18.73
C ASP A 17 -20.98 15.51 18.11
N ARG A 18 -21.39 16.75 17.78
CA ARG A 18 -22.65 17.00 17.04
C ARG A 18 -22.61 16.46 15.60
N LEU A 19 -21.47 16.58 14.92
CA LEU A 19 -21.30 16.07 13.55
C LEU A 19 -21.27 14.54 13.52
N MET A 20 -20.56 13.91 14.44
CA MET A 20 -20.49 12.44 14.54
C MET A 20 -21.85 11.84 14.93
N SER A 21 -22.60 12.51 15.82
CA SER A 21 -23.95 12.09 16.22
C SER A 21 -24.98 12.22 15.09
N ALA A 22 -24.85 13.24 14.23
CA ALA A 22 -25.75 13.41 13.09
C ALA A 22 -25.51 12.34 12.00
N GLU A 23 -24.24 12.00 11.73
CA GLU A 23 -23.87 10.95 10.77
C GLU A 23 -24.28 9.56 11.29
N ALA A 24 -24.09 9.28 12.58
CA ALA A 24 -24.48 8.01 13.21
C ALA A 24 -26.01 7.79 13.18
N ARG A 25 -26.82 8.83 13.45
CA ARG A 25 -28.27 8.76 13.31
C ARG A 25 -28.72 8.53 11.87
N ARG A 26 -28.03 9.14 10.88
CA ARG A 26 -28.32 8.92 9.46
C ARG A 26 -28.05 7.46 9.04
N LEU A 27 -27.08 6.81 9.67
CA LEU A 27 -26.72 5.41 9.42
C LEU A 27 -27.52 4.41 10.29
N GLY A 28 -28.46 4.89 11.11
CA GLY A 28 -29.25 4.03 12.02
C GLY A 28 -28.44 3.41 13.16
N ILE A 29 -27.27 3.97 13.46
CA ILE A 29 -26.37 3.46 14.50
C ILE A 29 -26.72 4.15 15.81
N ASP A 30 -27.13 3.36 16.80
CA ASP A 30 -27.42 3.86 18.15
C ASP A 30 -26.11 4.19 18.89
N VAL A 31 -25.81 5.48 18.93
CA VAL A 31 -24.60 6.07 19.53
C VAL A 31 -24.52 5.87 21.05
N SER A 32 -25.60 5.41 21.70
CA SER A 32 -25.63 5.01 23.12
C SER A 32 -24.61 3.90 23.45
N SER A 33 -24.20 3.13 22.44
CA SER A 33 -23.30 1.98 22.58
C SER A 33 -21.82 2.29 22.34
N LEU A 34 -21.49 3.48 21.80
CA LEU A 34 -20.12 3.83 21.41
C LEU A 34 -19.23 4.26 22.59
N GLY A 35 -19.82 4.60 23.73
CA GLY A 35 -19.09 4.96 24.95
C GLY A 35 -18.36 3.81 25.64
N ALA A 36 -18.74 2.55 25.38
CA ALA A 36 -18.15 1.38 26.05
C ALA A 36 -17.04 0.70 25.23
N ALA A 37 -17.06 0.81 23.89
CA ALA A 37 -16.09 0.12 23.03
C ALA A 37 -14.71 0.82 22.98
N ILE A 38 -14.65 2.13 23.25
CA ILE A 38 -13.40 2.89 23.22
C ILE A 38 -12.63 2.76 24.56
N LEU A 39 -13.31 2.42 25.66
CA LEU A 39 -12.70 2.26 26.98
C LEU A 39 -12.17 0.84 27.26
N ASN A 40 -12.72 -0.21 26.63
CA ASN A 40 -12.24 -1.59 26.82
C ASN A 40 -11.03 -1.98 25.95
N GLY A 41 -10.60 -1.12 25.02
CA GLY A 41 -9.43 -1.39 24.17
C GLY A 41 -8.08 -0.97 24.77
N TYR A 42 -8.08 -0.20 25.88
CA TYR A 42 -6.88 0.46 26.39
C TYR A 42 -6.53 0.16 27.86
N PHE A 43 -7.37 -0.56 28.60
CA PHE A 43 -7.05 -1.06 29.95
C PHE A 43 -7.55 -2.50 30.12
N GLY A 44 -6.64 -3.46 29.91
CA GLY A 44 -6.79 -4.85 30.32
C GLY A 44 -5.58 -5.23 31.14
N ASP A 45 -5.58 -4.82 32.40
CA ASP A 45 -4.69 -5.33 33.44
C ASP A 45 -5.09 -6.77 33.82
N GLY A 46 -4.14 -7.53 34.36
CA GLY A 46 -4.17 -8.98 34.52
C GLY A 46 -5.28 -9.58 35.39
N GLY A 47 -5.38 -10.92 35.34
CA GLY A 47 -6.20 -11.71 36.25
C GLY A 47 -6.64 -13.07 35.70
N ASP A 48 -5.83 -14.08 35.97
CA ASP A 48 -6.10 -15.50 36.24
C ASP A 48 -7.28 -16.31 35.64
N SER A 49 -6.92 -17.58 35.42
CA SER A 49 -7.74 -18.82 35.43
C SER A 49 -8.37 -19.28 34.11
N ALA A 50 -7.76 -20.30 33.50
CA ALA A 50 -8.34 -21.65 33.49
C ALA A 50 -7.32 -22.66 32.90
N THR A 51 -6.74 -23.45 33.79
CA THR A 51 -6.08 -24.72 33.48
C THR A 51 -7.15 -25.74 33.08
N THR A 52 -7.11 -26.23 31.84
CA THR A 52 -7.82 -27.45 31.44
C THR A 52 -6.82 -28.46 30.90
N ASN A 53 -6.57 -29.47 31.73
CA ASN A 53 -5.91 -30.73 31.40
C ASN A 53 -6.64 -31.43 30.25
N PHE A 54 -5.92 -31.78 29.19
CA PHE A 54 -6.30 -32.88 28.30
C PHE A 54 -5.07 -33.76 28.03
N ALA A 55 -5.25 -35.04 28.33
CA ALA A 55 -4.27 -36.11 28.23
C ALA A 55 -3.80 -36.35 26.77
N PRO A 56 -2.61 -36.95 26.57
CA PRO A 56 -2.14 -37.31 25.24
C PRO A 56 -2.90 -38.52 24.69
N ALA A 57 -3.65 -38.34 23.61
CA ALA A 57 -4.20 -39.47 22.84
C ALA A 57 -3.07 -40.07 21.99
N GLN A 58 -2.74 -41.33 22.27
CA GLN A 58 -1.96 -42.19 21.38
C GLN A 58 -2.72 -42.38 20.06
N LEU A 59 -2.03 -42.20 18.94
CA LEU A 59 -2.50 -42.62 17.61
C LEU A 59 -1.52 -43.67 17.10
N GLU A 60 -2.03 -44.88 16.95
CA GLU A 60 -1.34 -46.02 16.35
C GLU A 60 -1.03 -45.77 14.86
N PRO A 61 0.02 -46.39 14.30
CA PRO A 61 0.37 -46.26 12.89
C PRO A 61 -0.46 -47.20 12.02
N ASP A 62 -1.16 -46.63 11.03
CA ASP A 62 -1.84 -47.42 9.98
C ASP A 62 -0.85 -47.71 8.82
N PRO A 63 -0.77 -48.96 8.31
CA PRO A 63 0.14 -49.35 7.24
C PRO A 63 -0.50 -49.30 5.84
N GLU A 64 0.30 -48.93 4.83
CA GLU A 64 0.10 -49.13 3.37
C GLU A 64 -1.10 -48.37 2.73
N ALA A 65 -1.02 -47.66 1.60
CA ALA A 65 -0.16 -47.60 0.42
C ALA A 65 -0.55 -46.34 -0.42
N PRO A 66 -0.13 -46.13 -1.68
CA PRO A 66 1.12 -46.47 -2.37
C PRO A 66 1.87 -45.22 -2.87
N SER A 67 3.16 -45.39 -3.11
CA SER A 67 3.97 -44.49 -3.93
C SER A 67 3.48 -44.57 -5.39
N SER A 68 3.02 -43.45 -5.96
CA SER A 68 2.66 -43.36 -7.37
C SER A 68 3.10 -42.03 -7.96
N PHE A 69 4.16 -42.13 -8.76
CA PHE A 69 4.45 -41.34 -9.96
C PHE A 69 4.61 -39.83 -9.82
N ALA A 70 5.87 -39.44 -9.97
CA ALA A 70 6.35 -38.22 -10.62
C ALA A 70 5.32 -37.58 -11.55
N ASP A 71 4.56 -36.62 -11.03
CA ASP A 71 3.91 -35.60 -11.85
C ASP A 71 4.99 -34.55 -12.16
N HIS A 72 5.85 -34.89 -13.12
CA HIS A 72 6.66 -33.91 -13.84
C HIS A 72 5.70 -32.98 -14.61
N ARG A 73 5.04 -32.06 -13.90
CA ARG A 73 4.62 -30.83 -14.56
C ARG A 73 5.93 -30.13 -14.96
N PRO A 74 6.20 -29.93 -16.26
CA PRO A 74 7.23 -28.97 -16.62
C PRO A 74 6.89 -27.65 -15.91
N PRO A 75 7.88 -26.92 -15.36
CA PRO A 75 7.61 -25.59 -14.84
C PRO A 75 6.91 -24.82 -15.96
N GLN A 76 5.65 -24.45 -15.73
CA GLN A 76 4.96 -23.62 -16.70
C GLN A 76 5.84 -22.38 -16.89
N PRO A 77 6.28 -22.07 -18.12
CA PRO A 77 6.97 -20.82 -18.35
C PRO A 77 6.06 -19.71 -17.84
N LEU A 78 6.60 -18.80 -17.03
CA LEU A 78 5.91 -17.62 -16.49
C LEU A 78 5.38 -16.65 -17.57
N ALA A 79 5.35 -17.06 -18.83
CA ALA A 79 5.12 -16.24 -20.01
C ALA A 79 3.63 -15.98 -20.32
N ASP A 80 2.69 -16.80 -19.86
CA ASP A 80 1.28 -16.68 -20.30
C ASP A 80 0.29 -16.39 -19.16
N ARG A 81 0.65 -15.51 -18.23
CA ARG A 81 -0.41 -14.70 -17.61
C ARG A 81 -0.85 -13.69 -18.65
N ALA A 82 -1.89 -14.03 -19.42
CA ALA A 82 -2.58 -13.10 -20.31
C ALA A 82 -2.83 -11.79 -19.56
N PHE A 83 -1.99 -10.79 -19.86
CA PHE A 83 -2.07 -9.46 -19.31
C PHE A 83 -3.29 -8.80 -19.98
N LEU A 84 -4.46 -8.98 -19.34
CA LEU A 84 -5.74 -8.46 -19.82
C LEU A 84 -5.60 -7.00 -20.24
N ALA A 85 -6.10 -6.67 -21.42
CA ALA A 85 -6.14 -5.31 -21.94
C ALA A 85 -6.67 -4.32 -20.88
N PRO A 86 -6.20 -3.06 -20.86
CA PRO A 86 -6.61 -2.10 -19.86
C PRO A 86 -8.13 -1.92 -19.92
N SER A 87 -8.83 -2.10 -18.79
CA SER A 87 -10.24 -1.71 -18.67
C SER A 87 -10.40 -0.21 -18.95
N ASP A 88 -11.60 0.24 -19.34
CA ASP A 88 -11.97 1.68 -19.54
C ASP A 88 -11.61 2.64 -18.38
N GLN A 89 -11.23 2.09 -17.23
CA GLN A 89 -10.74 2.82 -16.06
C GLN A 89 -9.31 3.37 -16.22
N TYR A 90 -8.53 2.88 -17.18
CA TYR A 90 -7.18 3.35 -17.46
C TYR A 90 -7.19 4.46 -18.50
N ARG A 91 -6.55 5.59 -18.19
CA ARG A 91 -6.62 6.80 -19.00
C ARG A 91 -5.26 7.47 -19.14
N ARG A 92 -5.07 8.22 -20.23
CA ARG A 92 -3.87 9.06 -20.46
C ARG A 92 -4.04 10.49 -19.92
N ASP A 93 -5.20 10.84 -19.38
CA ASP A 93 -5.56 12.20 -18.95
C ASP A 93 -5.92 12.28 -17.46
N LEU A 94 -5.40 11.36 -16.63
CA LEU A 94 -5.72 11.30 -15.21
C LEU A 94 -5.27 12.58 -14.47
N MET A 95 -6.24 13.40 -14.05
CA MET A 95 -6.00 14.59 -13.23
C MET A 95 -5.98 14.24 -11.74
N VAL A 96 -4.81 14.38 -11.10
CA VAL A 96 -4.61 14.01 -9.68
C VAL A 96 -5.42 14.89 -8.74
N ALA A 97 -5.45 16.20 -8.96
CA ALA A 97 -6.18 17.14 -8.11
C ALA A 97 -7.68 16.81 -8.05
N HIS A 98 -8.28 16.37 -9.16
CA HIS A 98 -9.67 15.95 -9.21
C HIS A 98 -9.90 14.61 -8.49
N SER A 99 -8.93 13.70 -8.60
CA SER A 99 -8.99 12.32 -8.10
C SER A 99 -8.70 12.21 -6.59
N PHE A 100 -7.96 13.16 -6.02
CA PHE A 100 -7.44 13.12 -4.65
C PHE A 100 -7.68 14.44 -3.89
N ARG A 101 -8.90 14.99 -3.97
CA ARG A 101 -9.25 16.36 -3.52
C ARG A 101 -8.86 16.72 -2.07
N ASN A 102 -8.70 15.74 -1.18
CA ASN A 102 -8.42 15.93 0.24
C ASN A 102 -6.95 15.71 0.64
N TYR A 103 -6.04 15.72 -0.33
CA TYR A 103 -4.60 15.54 -0.08
C TYR A 103 -3.82 16.88 -0.09
N PRO A 104 -2.65 16.93 0.57
CA PRO A 104 -1.78 18.10 0.55
C PRO A 104 -1.41 18.51 -0.89
N PRO A 105 -1.40 19.82 -1.23
CA PRO A 105 -1.05 20.29 -2.57
C PRO A 105 0.30 19.79 -3.08
N ARG A 106 1.29 19.66 -2.19
CA ARG A 106 2.60 19.10 -2.54
C ARG A 106 2.51 17.62 -2.96
N SER A 107 1.74 16.81 -2.25
CA SER A 107 1.50 15.41 -2.63
C SER A 107 0.80 15.30 -3.97
N LEU A 108 -0.16 16.18 -4.23
CA LEU A 108 -0.86 16.24 -5.52
C LEU A 108 0.09 16.60 -6.65
N LYS A 109 0.92 17.64 -6.44
CA LYS A 109 1.93 18.08 -7.41
C LYS A 109 2.89 16.94 -7.75
N PHE A 110 3.50 16.30 -6.76
CA PHE A 110 4.48 15.24 -6.99
C PHE A 110 3.85 14.03 -7.69
N ALA A 111 2.62 13.66 -7.31
CA ALA A 111 1.92 12.58 -8.00
C ALA A 111 1.62 12.94 -9.47
N GLN A 112 1.24 14.18 -9.77
CA GLN A 112 0.96 14.61 -11.14
C GLN A 112 2.23 14.58 -12.00
N GLU A 113 3.37 15.04 -11.48
CA GLU A 113 4.65 15.01 -12.20
C GLU A 113 5.08 13.57 -12.52
N LEU A 114 4.98 12.65 -11.55
CA LEU A 114 5.27 11.24 -11.78
C LEU A 114 4.35 10.60 -12.83
N ILE A 115 3.07 10.99 -12.87
CA ILE A 115 2.12 10.51 -13.88
C ILE A 115 2.47 11.07 -15.24
N ASN A 116 2.75 12.38 -15.34
CA ASN A 116 3.13 13.03 -16.59
C ASN A 116 4.35 12.34 -17.20
N GLU A 117 5.37 12.08 -16.38
CA GLU A 117 6.59 11.38 -16.79
C GLU A 117 6.30 9.95 -17.28
N ALA A 118 5.50 9.18 -16.54
CA ALA A 118 5.14 7.82 -16.94
C ALA A 118 4.31 7.77 -18.23
N LEU A 119 3.48 8.79 -18.47
CA LEU A 119 2.64 8.90 -19.67
C LEU A 119 3.40 9.38 -20.90
N LEU A 120 4.66 9.83 -20.78
CA LEU A 120 5.53 10.05 -21.93
C LEU A 120 5.76 8.74 -22.72
N ILE A 121 5.63 7.59 -22.06
CA ILE A 121 5.66 6.28 -22.71
C ILE A 121 4.31 6.06 -23.44
N PRO A 122 4.27 5.89 -24.78
CA PRO A 122 3.03 5.93 -25.57
C PRO A 122 1.98 4.87 -25.22
N GLU A 123 2.40 3.70 -24.78
CA GLU A 123 1.52 2.58 -24.42
C GLU A 123 1.08 2.59 -22.95
N VAL A 124 1.55 3.57 -22.17
CA VAL A 124 1.24 3.68 -20.74
C VAL A 124 -0.06 4.43 -20.51
N THR A 125 -0.86 3.92 -19.59
CA THR A 125 -2.09 4.52 -19.10
C THR A 125 -2.11 4.45 -17.58
N ALA A 126 -2.86 5.34 -16.93
CA ALA A 126 -2.93 5.44 -15.47
C ALA A 126 -4.38 5.27 -14.98
N THR A 127 -4.55 4.67 -13.81
CA THR A 127 -5.85 4.58 -13.14
C THR A 127 -5.73 4.89 -11.65
N ARG A 128 -6.76 5.52 -11.11
CA ARG A 128 -6.86 5.81 -9.68
C ARG A 128 -7.06 4.51 -8.89
N LYS A 129 -6.31 4.36 -7.81
CA LYS A 129 -6.62 3.47 -6.69
C LYS A 129 -6.96 4.28 -5.45
N GLU A 130 -7.42 3.58 -4.41
CA GLU A 130 -7.94 4.18 -3.18
C GLU A 130 -7.05 5.33 -2.66
N ARG A 131 -5.75 5.08 -2.51
CA ARG A 131 -4.78 6.05 -1.98
C ARG A 131 -3.68 6.44 -2.96
N GLY A 132 -3.65 5.87 -4.16
CA GLY A 132 -2.52 5.96 -5.08
C GLY A 132 -2.92 5.72 -6.53
N VAL A 133 -1.95 5.47 -7.40
CA VAL A 133 -2.15 5.36 -8.85
C VAL A 133 -1.46 4.10 -9.36
N MET A 134 -2.17 3.35 -10.19
CA MET A 134 -1.64 2.21 -10.91
C MET A 134 -1.47 2.54 -12.38
N PHE A 135 -0.47 1.92 -13.00
CA PHE A 135 -0.16 2.10 -14.41
C PHE A 135 -0.33 0.79 -15.16
N TRP A 136 -0.72 0.89 -16.43
CA TRP A 136 -0.76 -0.21 -17.37
C TRP A 136 0.07 0.15 -18.61
N PRO A 137 1.00 -0.69 -19.05
CA PRO A 137 1.42 -1.96 -18.44
C PRO A 137 2.10 -1.77 -17.06
N PRO A 138 2.19 -2.78 -16.17
CA PRO A 138 2.56 -2.57 -14.76
C PRO A 138 4.08 -2.53 -14.51
N PHE A 139 4.75 -1.40 -14.63
CA PHE A 139 6.19 -1.23 -14.29
C PHE A 139 6.44 -0.21 -13.17
N PHE A 140 5.48 0.69 -12.95
CA PHE A 140 5.55 1.78 -12.00
C PHE A 140 4.24 1.88 -11.22
N ARG A 141 4.29 2.34 -9.98
CA ARG A 141 3.13 2.58 -9.12
C ARG A 141 3.37 3.76 -8.22
N ILE A 142 2.34 4.59 -8.04
CA ILE A 142 2.26 5.47 -6.88
C ILE A 142 1.47 4.68 -5.83
N LEU A 143 2.16 4.11 -4.83
CA LEU A 143 1.52 3.27 -3.82
C LEU A 143 0.50 4.06 -3.02
N TYR A 144 0.90 5.25 -2.58
CA TYR A 144 -0.01 6.20 -1.96
C TYR A 144 0.53 7.63 -1.97
N LEU A 145 -0.40 8.58 -1.98
CA LEU A 145 -0.15 9.97 -1.60
C LEU A 145 -0.13 10.05 -0.08
N ARG A 146 0.74 10.89 0.47
CA ARG A 146 0.79 11.15 1.92
C ARG A 146 -0.23 12.20 2.31
N SER A 147 -1.02 11.94 3.36
CA SER A 147 -2.10 12.84 3.81
C SER A 147 -1.59 13.93 4.75
N TYR A 148 -2.46 14.86 5.15
CA TYR A 148 -2.14 15.87 6.18
C TYR A 148 -1.75 15.29 7.55
N ARG A 149 -2.02 14.00 7.80
CA ARG A 149 -1.62 13.32 9.05
C ARG A 149 -0.13 13.00 9.11
N THR A 150 0.59 13.07 7.99
CA THR A 150 2.03 12.79 7.96
C THR A 150 2.85 14.07 8.11
N ARG A 151 3.94 14.02 8.88
CA ARG A 151 4.85 15.16 9.10
C ARG A 151 5.41 15.76 7.80
N HIS A 152 5.66 14.91 6.81
CA HIS A 152 6.21 15.30 5.51
C HIS A 152 5.25 14.89 4.38
N PRO A 153 4.51 15.86 3.80
CA PRO A 153 3.74 15.65 2.59
C PRO A 153 4.63 15.19 1.44
N GLY A 154 4.06 14.36 0.57
CA GLY A 154 4.78 13.74 -0.54
C GLY A 154 4.05 12.52 -1.08
N VAL A 155 4.79 11.62 -1.71
CA VAL A 155 4.27 10.37 -2.28
C VAL A 155 5.22 9.22 -1.95
N VAL A 156 4.68 8.01 -1.99
CA VAL A 156 5.51 6.79 -1.98
C VAL A 156 5.29 6.07 -3.30
N ALA A 157 6.39 5.93 -4.04
CA ALA A 157 6.45 5.33 -5.35
C ALA A 157 7.08 3.94 -5.28
N ALA A 158 6.70 3.07 -6.22
CA ALA A 158 7.32 1.77 -6.42
C ALA A 158 7.69 1.57 -7.90
N PHE A 159 8.92 1.12 -8.13
CA PHE A 159 9.56 0.93 -9.42
C PHE A 159 9.91 -0.54 -9.59
N TYR A 160 9.61 -1.12 -10.75
CA TYR A 160 9.96 -2.51 -11.02
C TYR A 160 11.48 -2.69 -11.11
N GLY A 161 12.00 -3.66 -10.35
CA GLY A 161 13.43 -3.92 -10.19
C GLY A 161 13.88 -3.82 -8.73
N GLU A 162 15.03 -4.42 -8.43
CA GLU A 162 15.71 -4.36 -7.13
C GLU A 162 16.58 -3.08 -7.03
N PRO A 163 16.83 -2.54 -5.82
CA PRO A 163 17.53 -1.26 -5.68
C PRO A 163 18.92 -1.24 -6.32
N ALA A 164 19.63 -2.37 -6.27
CA ALA A 164 20.96 -2.54 -6.86
C ALA A 164 20.97 -2.45 -8.39
N GLU A 165 19.81 -2.55 -9.04
CA GLU A 165 19.68 -2.44 -10.49
C GLU A 165 19.47 -1.00 -10.94
N PHE A 166 19.27 -0.05 -10.02
CA PHE A 166 19.15 1.37 -10.32
C PHE A 166 20.47 2.08 -10.02
N ASP A 167 20.76 3.14 -10.80
CA ASP A 167 21.82 4.10 -10.45
C ASP A 167 21.35 4.97 -9.28
N ASP A 168 21.36 4.39 -8.08
CA ASP A 168 20.92 5.02 -6.83
C ASP A 168 22.09 5.22 -5.83
N PRO A 169 23.07 6.08 -6.13
CA PRO A 169 24.17 6.36 -5.19
C PRO A 169 23.70 6.93 -3.84
N LYS A 170 22.48 7.47 -3.76
CA LYS A 170 21.91 8.01 -2.52
C LYS A 170 21.21 6.97 -1.67
N ASN A 171 21.06 5.73 -2.16
CA ASN A 171 20.37 4.63 -1.49
C ASN A 171 18.96 5.03 -1.01
N LEU A 172 18.24 5.82 -1.82
CA LEU A 172 16.87 6.26 -1.53
C LEU A 172 15.84 5.19 -1.88
N LEU A 173 16.18 4.28 -2.80
CA LEU A 173 15.40 3.08 -3.10
C LEU A 173 15.62 2.03 -2.02
N ARG A 174 14.51 1.51 -1.52
CA ARG A 174 14.47 0.43 -0.54
C ARG A 174 13.81 -0.78 -1.17
N GLY A 175 14.22 -1.98 -0.73
CA GLY A 175 13.58 -3.22 -1.13
C GLY A 175 12.08 -3.20 -0.83
N GLY A 176 11.30 -3.72 -1.77
CA GLY A 176 9.86 -3.84 -1.66
C GLY A 176 9.38 -5.23 -2.08
N PRO A 177 8.07 -5.50 -1.95
CA PRO A 177 7.53 -6.81 -2.28
C PRO A 177 7.46 -7.02 -3.80
N LYS A 178 7.68 -8.27 -4.22
CA LYS A 178 7.39 -8.76 -5.58
C LYS A 178 8.21 -8.09 -6.69
N SER A 179 9.52 -7.93 -6.49
CA SER A 179 10.44 -7.35 -7.49
C SER A 179 10.19 -5.87 -7.76
N TYR A 180 9.85 -5.12 -6.71
CA TYR A 180 9.73 -3.66 -6.77
C TYR A 180 10.58 -3.00 -5.71
N SER A 181 11.27 -1.95 -6.09
CA SER A 181 11.94 -1.01 -5.20
C SER A 181 10.99 0.14 -4.85
N ARG A 182 11.13 0.71 -3.65
CA ARG A 182 10.28 1.78 -3.14
C ARG A 182 11.07 3.01 -2.80
N MET A 183 10.50 4.18 -3.08
CA MET A 183 11.07 5.47 -2.69
C MET A 183 10.01 6.35 -2.06
N ALA A 184 10.34 7.00 -0.94
CA ALA A 184 9.57 8.12 -0.42
C ALA A 184 10.07 9.41 -1.06
N ILE A 185 9.15 10.20 -1.60
CA ILE A 185 9.45 11.46 -2.29
C ILE A 185 8.75 12.57 -1.52
N GLU A 186 9.52 13.32 -0.73
CA GLU A 186 9.07 14.33 0.22
C GLU A 186 9.54 15.75 -0.16
N SER A 187 10.44 15.84 -1.14
CA SER A 187 11.02 17.07 -1.67
C SER A 187 11.10 17.10 -3.20
N GLU A 188 11.20 18.30 -3.77
CA GLU A 188 11.43 18.50 -5.21
C GLU A 188 12.74 17.85 -5.70
N LYS A 189 13.77 17.83 -4.85
CA LYS A 189 15.06 17.19 -5.17
C LYS A 189 14.92 15.67 -5.29
N GLU A 190 14.16 15.05 -4.40
CA GLU A 190 13.85 13.62 -4.47
C GLU A 190 12.95 13.31 -5.65
N LEU A 191 12.01 14.20 -5.98
CA LEU A 191 11.16 14.05 -7.15
C LEU A 191 12.01 14.03 -8.43
N ALA A 192 12.83 15.05 -8.65
CA ALA A 192 13.71 15.14 -9.81
C ALA A 192 14.67 13.94 -9.90
N TYR A 193 15.13 13.44 -8.75
CA TYR A 193 15.97 12.25 -8.68
C TYR A 193 15.23 10.96 -9.04
N ALA A 194 13.92 10.88 -8.75
CA ALA A 194 13.10 9.70 -8.99
C ALA A 194 12.59 9.58 -10.43
N LEU A 195 12.46 10.68 -11.17
CA LEU A 195 11.89 10.68 -12.53
C LEU A 195 12.61 9.70 -13.48
N PRO A 196 13.96 9.67 -13.55
CA PRO A 196 14.66 8.74 -14.44
C PRO A 196 14.39 7.26 -14.13
N PHE A 197 14.06 6.92 -12.88
CA PHE A 197 13.77 5.55 -12.47
C PHE A 197 12.48 5.00 -13.09
N ILE A 198 11.56 5.86 -13.54
CA ILE A 198 10.33 5.46 -14.25
C ILE A 198 10.70 4.78 -15.57
N HIS A 199 11.55 5.41 -16.37
CA HIS A 199 12.00 4.87 -17.65
C HIS A 199 12.89 3.64 -17.47
N ALA A 200 13.80 3.67 -16.49
CA ALA A 200 14.64 2.51 -16.16
C ALA A 200 13.79 1.29 -15.76
N ALA A 201 12.75 1.49 -14.95
CA ALA A 201 11.83 0.41 -14.56
C ALA A 201 11.04 -0.14 -15.75
N TYR A 202 10.62 0.71 -16.68
CA TYR A 202 9.93 0.30 -17.90
C TYR A 202 10.85 -0.52 -18.80
N ALA A 203 12.05 0.00 -19.11
CA ALA A 203 13.05 -0.66 -19.93
C ALA A 203 13.45 -2.02 -19.35
N ARG A 204 13.64 -2.09 -18.02
CA ARG A 204 13.96 -3.34 -17.33
C ARG A 204 12.85 -4.38 -17.41
N ARG A 205 11.59 -3.96 -17.34
CA ARG A 205 10.47 -4.90 -17.35
C ARG A 205 10.16 -5.44 -18.74
N TYR A 206 10.31 -4.61 -19.77
CA TYR A 206 9.85 -4.91 -21.13
C TYR A 206 10.95 -4.97 -22.19
N GLY A 207 12.21 -4.75 -21.81
CA GLY A 207 13.38 -4.85 -22.69
C GLY A 207 13.46 -3.76 -23.77
N LYS A 208 12.73 -2.65 -23.61
CA LYS A 208 12.71 -1.54 -24.57
C LYS A 208 13.43 -0.33 -23.99
N GLU A 209 14.60 0.01 -24.53
CA GLU A 209 15.20 1.32 -24.28
C GLU A 209 14.40 2.38 -25.04
N MET A 210 14.09 3.49 -24.38
CA MET A 210 13.42 4.63 -25.01
C MET A 210 14.49 5.42 -25.77
N SER A 211 14.46 5.32 -27.10
CA SER A 211 15.33 6.06 -28.03
C SER A 211 14.93 7.53 -28.18
#